data_AF-A0A255E749-F1
#
_entry.id   AF-A0A255E749-F1
#
_cell.length_a   1.000
_cell.length_b   1.000
_cell.length_c   1.000
_cell.angle_alpha   90.00
_cell.angle_beta   90.00
_cell.angle_gamma   90.00
#
_symmetry.space_group_name_H-M   'P 1'
#
loop_
_entity.id
_entity.type
_entity.pdbx_description
1 polymer ?
#
loop_
_entity_poly.entity_id
_entity_poly.type
_entity_poly.pdbx_seq_one_letter_code
_entity_poly.pdbx_strand_id
1 'polypeptide(L)'
;MLWQVEPAPEGLAEDVPAAGLYGAGIWQQAPDRSSRLNLHLCDLRHPPERAPLPGATLMVDVRGHGTLSVHQRDDLSPDHPASSTARVLSELLALGDSLFAGRVRDVLQAARVLRDRHGEPAAPITVTAEPDLARVAYAASLADPILIWSGPSDPPGTWQDATPLP
;
A
#
# COMPACT_ATOMS: atom_id res chain seq x y z
N MET A 1 -16.84 15.90 -14.33
CA MET A 1 -15.66 15.53 -15.13
C MET A 1 -15.37 14.07 -14.83
N LEU A 2 -15.78 13.17 -15.74
CA LEU A 2 -15.57 11.72 -15.62
C LEU A 2 -14.11 11.44 -15.99
N TRP A 3 -13.32 10.95 -15.04
CA TRP A 3 -11.92 10.61 -15.29
C TRP A 3 -11.84 9.15 -15.72
N GLN A 4 -11.48 8.94 -16.98
CA GLN A 4 -11.18 7.63 -17.55
C GLN A 4 -9.87 7.13 -16.93
N VAL A 5 -9.93 5.95 -16.31
CA VAL A 5 -8.75 5.15 -16.02
C VAL A 5 -8.22 4.69 -17.38
N GLU A 6 -7.06 5.17 -17.80
CA GLU A 6 -6.44 4.64 -19.02
C GLU A 6 -6.28 3.13 -18.84
N PRO A 7 -6.77 2.30 -19.78
CA PRO A 7 -6.42 0.90 -19.78
C PRO A 7 -4.90 0.82 -19.89
N ALA A 8 -4.29 -0.09 -19.12
CA ALA A 8 -2.90 -0.45 -19.32
C ALA A 8 -2.70 -0.69 -20.83
N PRO A 9 -1.78 0.02 -21.51
CA PRO A 9 -1.60 -0.14 -22.95
C PRO A 9 -1.49 -1.61 -23.32
N GLU A 10 -2.21 -2.01 -24.37
CA GLU A 10 -2.17 -3.38 -24.89
C GLU A 10 -0.70 -3.75 -25.15
N GLY A 11 -0.20 -4.74 -24.38
CA GLY A 11 1.19 -5.16 -24.43
C GLY A 11 2.06 -4.78 -23.23
N LEU A 12 1.53 -4.12 -22.19
CA LEU A 12 2.16 -4.18 -20.87
C LEU A 12 2.02 -5.61 -20.36
N ALA A 13 3.14 -6.34 -20.34
CA ALA A 13 3.25 -7.52 -19.50
C ALA A 13 2.72 -7.19 -18.11
N GLU A 14 2.05 -8.15 -17.47
CA GLU A 14 1.53 -8.08 -16.09
C GLU A 14 2.61 -7.76 -15.02
N ASP A 15 3.85 -7.47 -15.45
CA ASP A 15 5.07 -7.33 -14.66
C ASP A 15 5.54 -5.87 -14.44
N VAL A 16 4.81 -4.85 -14.91
CA VAL A 16 5.23 -3.45 -14.70
C VAL A 16 4.47 -2.83 -13.52
N PRO A 17 5.15 -2.36 -12.46
CA PRO A 17 4.51 -1.65 -11.37
C PRO A 17 3.87 -0.36 -11.92
N ALA A 18 2.55 -0.36 -12.02
CA ALA A 18 1.82 0.85 -12.32
C ALA A 18 1.86 1.71 -11.06
N ALA A 19 2.53 2.86 -11.11
CA ALA A 19 2.40 3.88 -10.08
C ALA A 19 0.94 4.34 -10.07
N GLY A 20 0.13 3.74 -9.20
CA GLY A 20 -1.24 4.15 -8.97
C GLY A 20 -1.26 5.54 -8.33
N LEU A 21 -2.30 6.32 -8.66
CA LEU A 21 -2.58 7.62 -8.05
C LEU A 21 -2.31 7.58 -6.53
N TYR A 22 -1.68 8.65 -6.03
CA TYR A 22 -1.34 8.91 -4.62
C TYR A 22 -0.01 8.38 -4.09
N GLY A 23 0.87 7.90 -4.98
CA GLY A 23 2.19 7.43 -4.57
C GLY A 23 2.09 6.13 -3.80
N ALA A 24 1.21 5.23 -4.25
CA ALA A 24 1.18 3.81 -3.93
C ALA A 24 1.63 3.03 -5.19
N GLY A 25 2.58 2.12 -5.03
CA GLY A 25 3.02 1.22 -6.09
C GLY A 25 2.08 0.03 -6.09
N ILE A 26 1.61 -0.37 -7.27
CA ILE A 26 0.69 -1.49 -7.39
C ILE A 26 1.30 -2.53 -8.33
N TRP A 27 1.43 -3.76 -7.84
CA TRP A 27 1.79 -4.92 -8.64
C TRP A 27 0.70 -5.98 -8.49
N GLN A 28 0.31 -6.61 -9.59
CA GLN A 28 -0.77 -7.59 -9.60
C GLN A 28 -0.23 -8.94 -10.02
N GLN A 29 -0.43 -9.97 -9.19
CA GLN A 29 -0.13 -11.33 -9.62
C GLN A 29 -1.29 -11.86 -10.48
N ALA A 30 -0.95 -12.56 -11.56
CA ALA A 30 -1.93 -13.18 -12.46
C ALA A 30 -3.04 -13.91 -11.67
N PRO A 31 -4.32 -13.68 -12.01
CA PRO A 31 -5.43 -14.22 -11.25
C PRO A 31 -5.42 -15.76 -11.30
N ASP A 32 -5.39 -16.39 -10.13
CA ASP A 32 -5.93 -17.74 -9.99
C ASP A 32 -7.44 -17.68 -10.27
N ARG A 33 -8.05 -18.74 -10.82
CA ARG A 33 -9.51 -18.83 -11.07
C ARG A 33 -10.36 -18.82 -9.78
N SER A 34 -9.75 -18.50 -8.65
CA SER A 34 -10.34 -18.44 -7.32
C SER A 34 -11.08 -17.11 -7.13
N SER A 35 -12.29 -17.16 -6.55
CA SER A 35 -13.09 -15.99 -6.18
C SER A 35 -12.55 -15.22 -4.96
N ARG A 36 -11.33 -15.53 -4.50
CA ARG A 36 -10.72 -14.89 -3.33
C ARG A 36 -9.89 -13.70 -3.76
N LEU A 37 -10.14 -12.56 -3.13
CA LEU A 37 -9.40 -11.32 -3.31
C LEU A 37 -8.45 -11.11 -2.12
N ASN A 38 -7.20 -10.79 -2.43
CA ASN A 38 -6.17 -10.56 -1.42
C ASN A 38 -5.43 -9.24 -1.67
N LEU A 39 -5.08 -8.55 -0.59
CA LEU A 39 -4.11 -7.45 -0.58
C LEU A 39 -2.89 -7.89 0.22
N HIS A 40 -1.72 -7.62 -0.33
CA HIS A 40 -0.46 -7.85 0.37
C HIS A 40 0.37 -6.56 0.40
N LEU A 41 0.65 -6.05 1.60
CA LEU A 41 1.49 -4.87 1.77
C LEU A 41 2.97 -5.31 1.86
N CYS A 42 3.79 -4.87 0.91
CA CYS A 42 5.21 -5.24 0.82
C CYS A 42 6.05 -4.18 0.07
N ASP A 43 7.37 -4.27 0.18
CA ASP A 43 8.29 -3.52 -0.69
C ASP A 43 8.26 -4.07 -2.12
N LEU A 44 7.66 -3.32 -3.04
CA LEU A 44 7.58 -3.71 -4.46
C LEU A 44 8.91 -3.67 -5.22
N ARG A 45 10.01 -3.19 -4.62
CA ARG A 45 11.36 -3.39 -5.18
C ARG A 45 11.83 -4.82 -5.00
N HIS A 46 11.26 -5.54 -4.03
CA HIS A 46 11.58 -6.91 -3.67
C HIS A 46 10.29 -7.72 -3.48
N PRO A 47 9.42 -7.80 -4.51
CA PRO A 47 8.15 -8.48 -4.35
C PRO A 47 8.39 -9.96 -4.03
N PRO A 48 7.58 -10.58 -3.15
CA PRO A 48 7.73 -11.98 -2.82
C PRO A 48 7.49 -12.85 -4.06
N GLU A 49 8.33 -13.87 -4.26
CA GLU A 49 8.25 -14.79 -5.41
C GLU A 49 6.91 -15.53 -5.54
N ARG A 50 6.15 -15.61 -4.44
CA ARG A 50 4.85 -16.28 -4.38
C ARG A 50 3.87 -15.45 -3.55
N ALA A 51 2.62 -15.40 -3.99
CA ALA A 51 1.55 -14.84 -3.19
C ALA A 51 1.48 -15.55 -1.82
N PRO A 52 1.29 -14.79 -0.73
CA PRO A 52 1.14 -15.37 0.61
C PRO A 52 -0.16 -16.17 0.75
N LEU A 53 -1.15 -15.92 -0.11
CA LEU A 53 -2.47 -16.53 -0.07
C LEU A 53 -2.93 -16.96 -1.47
N PRO A 54 -3.72 -18.05 -1.58
CA PRO A 54 -4.35 -18.42 -2.85
C PRO A 54 -5.43 -17.41 -3.25
N GLY A 55 -5.53 -17.09 -4.54
CA GLY A 55 -6.48 -16.10 -5.08
C GLY A 55 -5.84 -14.94 -5.83
N ALA A 56 -6.67 -14.05 -6.36
CA ALA A 56 -6.23 -12.83 -7.00
C ALA A 56 -5.61 -11.91 -5.94
N THR A 57 -4.32 -11.63 -6.08
CA THR A 57 -3.56 -10.88 -5.08
C THR A 57 -3.02 -9.59 -5.68
N LEU A 58 -3.34 -8.47 -5.03
CA LEU A 58 -2.78 -7.17 -5.33
C LEU A 58 -1.70 -6.86 -4.28
N MET A 59 -0.46 -6.73 -4.74
CA MET A 59 0.66 -6.29 -3.91
C MET A 59 0.72 -4.76 -3.94
N VAL A 60 0.83 -4.18 -2.76
CA VAL A 60 0.69 -2.74 -2.54
C VAL A 60 1.89 -2.24 -1.77
N ASP A 61 2.57 -1.28 -2.37
CA ASP A 61 3.50 -0.43 -1.65
C ASP A 61 2.75 0.82 -1.17
N VAL A 62 3.06 1.30 0.04
CA VAL A 62 2.42 2.48 0.64
C VAL A 62 3.41 3.61 0.77
N ARG A 63 2.93 4.86 0.79
CA ARG A 63 3.80 6.04 0.82
C ARG A 63 4.89 5.96 1.90
N GLY A 64 6.12 6.30 1.54
CA GLY A 64 7.27 6.24 2.46
C GLY A 64 7.75 4.82 2.75
N HIS A 65 7.43 3.83 1.91
CA HIS A 65 7.95 2.47 1.94
C HIS A 65 8.37 2.05 0.52
N GLY A 66 9.29 1.09 0.40
CA GLY A 66 9.68 0.48 -0.89
C GLY A 66 10.03 1.43 -2.04
N THR A 67 9.39 1.21 -3.20
CA THR A 67 9.41 2.05 -4.41
C THR A 67 8.95 3.49 -4.18
N LEU A 68 8.28 3.74 -3.06
CA LEU A 68 7.73 5.02 -2.63
C LEU A 68 8.51 5.59 -1.44
N SER A 69 9.67 5.00 -1.13
CA SER A 69 10.58 5.54 -0.14
C SER A 69 11.07 6.89 -0.63
N VAL A 70 10.61 7.93 0.07
CA VAL A 70 10.73 9.31 -0.40
C VAL A 70 12.20 9.77 -0.41
N HIS A 71 13.07 9.10 0.35
CA HIS A 71 14.52 9.32 0.37
C HIS A 71 15.26 9.01 -0.93
N GLN A 72 14.65 8.28 -1.87
CA GLN A 72 15.33 7.84 -3.09
C GLN A 72 15.06 8.75 -4.30
N ARG A 73 14.16 9.73 -4.20
CA ARG A 73 13.89 10.61 -5.35
C ARG A 73 14.95 11.70 -5.51
N ASP A 74 15.50 12.17 -4.40
CA ASP A 74 16.43 13.30 -4.37
C ASP A 74 17.77 13.00 -3.68
N ASP A 75 17.96 11.77 -3.17
CA ASP A 75 19.14 11.34 -2.38
C ASP A 75 19.43 12.24 -1.16
N LEU A 76 18.41 12.92 -0.62
CA LEU A 76 18.55 13.79 0.54
C LEU A 76 18.10 13.11 1.83
N SER A 77 18.80 13.45 2.92
CA SER A 77 18.41 13.07 4.28
C SER A 77 16.94 13.49 4.58
N PRO A 78 16.15 12.68 5.30
CA PRO A 78 14.83 13.06 5.82
C PRO A 78 14.78 14.43 6.51
N ASP A 79 15.87 14.80 7.18
CA ASP A 79 15.96 16.02 7.98
C ASP A 79 16.33 17.25 7.12
N HIS A 80 16.68 17.03 5.85
CA HIS A 80 17.02 18.11 4.94
C HIS A 80 15.73 18.83 4.50
N PRO A 81 15.63 20.16 4.62
CA PRO A 81 14.39 20.90 4.32
C PRO A 81 13.99 20.84 2.84
N ALA A 82 14.94 20.57 1.93
CA ALA A 82 14.66 20.31 0.52
C ALA A 82 14.33 18.84 0.19
N SER A 83 14.39 17.95 1.18
CA SER A 83 13.99 16.56 1.00
C SER A 83 12.51 16.49 0.68
N SER A 84 12.18 15.72 -0.34
CA SER A 84 10.82 15.34 -0.67
C SER A 84 10.13 14.64 0.51
N THR A 85 10.88 13.96 1.39
CA THR A 85 10.32 13.31 2.59
C THR A 85 9.89 14.36 3.61
N ALA A 86 10.79 15.30 3.90
CA ALA A 86 10.50 16.43 4.79
C ALA A 86 9.28 17.21 4.28
N ARG A 87 9.18 17.40 2.95
CA ARG A 87 8.07 18.10 2.32
C ARG A 87 6.75 17.35 2.44
N VAL A 88 6.70 16.06 2.10
CA VAL A 88 5.47 15.24 2.22
C VAL A 88 5.00 15.18 3.68
N LEU A 89 5.92 14.99 4.62
CA LEU A 89 5.60 14.99 6.05
C LEU A 89 5.05 16.35 6.51
N SER A 90 5.69 17.45 6.10
CA SER A 90 5.26 18.80 6.44
C SER A 90 3.90 19.13 5.83
N GLU A 91 3.64 18.71 4.59
CA GLU A 91 2.34 18.90 3.92
C GLU A 91 1.23 18.10 4.61
N LEU A 92 1.48 16.85 5.01
CA LEU A 92 0.52 16.07 5.79
C LEU A 92 0.20 16.73 7.13
N LEU A 93 1.23 17.15 7.87
CA LEU A 93 1.04 17.84 9.15
C LEU A 93 0.30 19.17 8.99
N ALA A 94 0.61 19.95 7.95
CA ALA A 94 -0.08 21.20 7.64
C ALA A 94 -1.58 20.99 7.31
N LEU A 95 -1.94 19.82 6.78
CA LEU A 95 -3.31 19.40 6.51
C LEU A 95 -3.99 18.73 7.73
N GLY A 96 -3.31 18.65 8.87
CA GLY A 96 -3.81 17.98 10.07
C GLY A 96 -3.84 16.45 9.98
N ASP A 97 -3.04 15.88 9.08
CA ASP A 97 -2.95 14.45 8.80
C ASP A 97 -1.60 13.87 9.27
N SER A 98 -1.43 12.55 9.17
CA SER A 98 -0.20 11.84 9.51
C SER A 98 0.24 10.91 8.37
N LEU A 99 1.54 10.59 8.32
CA LEU A 99 2.04 9.58 7.39
C LEU A 99 1.31 8.24 7.57
N PHE A 100 0.99 7.89 8.81
CA PHE A 100 0.26 6.67 9.14
C PHE A 100 -1.15 6.64 8.52
N ALA A 101 -1.94 7.69 8.72
CA ALA A 101 -3.28 7.80 8.15
C ALA A 101 -3.23 7.89 6.60
N GLY A 102 -2.22 8.55 6.04
CA GLY A 102 -1.95 8.52 4.60
C GLY A 102 -1.72 7.09 4.07
N ARG A 103 -0.90 6.29 4.76
CA ARG A 103 -0.66 4.88 4.39
C ARG A 103 -1.93 4.03 4.52
N VAL A 104 -2.74 4.23 5.55
CA VAL A 104 -4.04 3.55 5.68
C VAL A 104 -4.95 3.89 4.50
N ARG A 105 -4.99 5.16 4.08
CA ARG A 105 -5.76 5.60 2.91
C ARG A 105 -5.29 4.93 1.61
N ASP A 106 -3.98 4.73 1.44
CA ASP A 106 -3.42 4.02 0.29
C ASP A 106 -3.97 2.58 0.22
N VAL A 107 -4.03 1.88 1.34
CA VAL A 107 -4.61 0.51 1.43
C VAL A 107 -6.10 0.50 1.07
N LEU A 108 -6.88 1.43 1.63
CA LEU A 108 -8.32 1.53 1.33
C LEU A 108 -8.59 1.82 -0.15
N GLN A 109 -7.75 2.64 -0.77
CA GLN A 109 -7.85 2.93 -2.20
C GLN A 109 -7.45 1.72 -3.06
N ALA A 110 -6.40 0.99 -2.67
CA ALA A 110 -6.01 -0.25 -3.36
C ALA A 110 -7.12 -1.31 -3.29
N ALA A 111 -7.78 -1.45 -2.14
CA ALA A 111 -8.94 -2.31 -1.97
C ALA A 111 -10.09 -1.95 -2.91
N ARG A 112 -10.38 -0.65 -3.04
CA ARG A 112 -11.39 -0.17 -3.99
C ARG A 112 -11.04 -0.53 -5.43
N VAL A 113 -9.79 -0.30 -5.84
CA VAL A 113 -9.33 -0.66 -7.20
C VAL A 113 -9.46 -2.16 -7.44
N LEU A 114 -9.09 -3.00 -6.47
CA LEU A 114 -9.20 -4.45 -6.56
C LEU A 114 -10.66 -4.88 -6.76
N ARG A 115 -11.60 -4.33 -5.98
CA ARG A 115 -13.04 -4.61 -6.13
C ARG A 115 -13.58 -4.18 -7.48
N ASP A 116 -13.28 -2.95 -7.89
CA ASP A 116 -13.77 -2.37 -9.13
C ASP A 116 -13.29 -3.18 -10.35
N ARG A 117 -12.04 -3.68 -10.32
CA ARG A 117 -11.50 -4.55 -11.38
C ARG A 117 -12.12 -5.94 -11.43
N HIS A 118 -12.46 -6.50 -10.28
CA HIS A 118 -13.01 -7.86 -10.20
C HIS A 118 -14.55 -7.90 -10.26
N GLY A 119 -15.22 -6.75 -10.28
CA GLY A 119 -16.68 -6.68 -10.40
C GLY A 119 -17.46 -7.15 -9.16
N GLU A 120 -16.77 -7.36 -8.03
CA GLU A 120 -17.37 -7.86 -6.79
C GLU A 120 -17.21 -6.83 -5.66
N PRO A 121 -18.07 -5.80 -5.59
CA PRO A 121 -17.91 -4.67 -4.66
C PRO A 121 -18.10 -5.03 -3.17
N ALA A 122 -18.68 -6.20 -2.88
CA ALA A 122 -18.92 -6.68 -1.53
C ALA A 122 -18.04 -7.89 -1.15
N ALA A 123 -17.16 -8.35 -2.06
CA ALA A 123 -16.30 -9.49 -1.77
C ALA A 123 -15.32 -9.14 -0.64
N PRO A 124 -15.21 -9.98 0.41
CA PRO A 124 -14.23 -9.78 1.45
C PRO A 124 -12.82 -9.86 0.86
N ILE A 125 -11.94 -8.98 1.30
CA ILE A 125 -10.55 -8.94 0.87
C ILE A 125 -9.68 -9.33 2.05
N THR A 126 -8.89 -10.38 1.89
CA THR A 126 -7.92 -10.76 2.92
C THR A 126 -6.71 -9.84 2.82
N VAL A 127 -6.33 -9.19 3.92
CA VAL A 127 -5.17 -8.29 3.98
C VAL A 127 -4.05 -8.98 4.75
N THR A 128 -2.89 -9.05 4.11
CA THR A 128 -1.62 -9.50 4.69
C THR A 128 -0.57 -8.40 4.54
N ALA A 129 0.49 -8.45 5.33
CA ALA A 129 1.53 -7.44 5.30
C ALA A 129 2.86 -8.01 5.79
N GLU A 130 3.96 -7.43 5.31
CA GLU A 130 5.26 -7.53 5.95
C GLU A 130 5.23 -6.93 7.38
N PRO A 131 6.15 -7.33 8.28
CA PRO A 131 6.13 -6.91 9.68
C PRO A 131 6.04 -5.40 9.89
N ASP A 132 6.78 -4.61 9.11
CA ASP A 132 6.83 -3.14 9.22
C ASP A 132 5.54 -2.44 8.75
N LEU A 133 4.68 -3.16 8.03
CA LEU A 133 3.42 -2.66 7.47
C LEU A 133 2.19 -3.29 8.17
N ALA A 134 2.41 -4.24 9.09
CA ALA A 134 1.34 -4.98 9.76
C ALA A 134 0.34 -4.06 10.47
N ARG A 135 0.81 -2.98 11.12
CA ARG A 135 -0.10 -2.01 11.75
C ARG A 135 -0.92 -1.18 10.79
N VAL A 136 -0.38 -0.86 9.62
CA VAL A 136 -1.13 -0.15 8.58
C VAL A 136 -2.24 -1.04 8.05
N ALA A 137 -1.93 -2.30 7.74
CA ALA A 137 -2.91 -3.28 7.29
C ALA A 137 -4.00 -3.53 8.34
N TYR A 138 -3.63 -3.67 9.61
CA TYR A 138 -4.59 -3.83 10.71
C TYR A 138 -5.48 -2.60 10.86
N ALA A 139 -4.93 -1.39 10.87
CA ALA A 139 -5.72 -0.17 10.97
C ALA A 139 -6.67 0.01 9.77
N ALA A 140 -6.25 -0.35 8.57
CA ALA A 140 -7.13 -0.37 7.40
C ALA A 140 -8.31 -1.35 7.58
N SER A 141 -8.06 -2.53 8.17
CA SER A 141 -9.13 -3.50 8.49
C SER A 141 -10.14 -3.01 9.52
N LEU A 142 -9.74 -2.12 10.42
CA LEU A 142 -10.66 -1.46 11.34
C LEU A 142 -11.49 -0.36 10.67
N ALA A 143 -10.96 0.23 9.59
CA ALA A 143 -11.59 1.33 8.86
C ALA A 143 -12.58 0.87 7.78
N ASP A 144 -12.36 -0.30 7.17
CA ASP A 144 -13.28 -0.93 6.21
C ASP A 144 -13.54 -2.39 6.59
N PRO A 145 -14.75 -2.76 7.02
CA PRO A 145 -15.06 -4.12 7.48
C PRO A 145 -15.01 -5.19 6.39
N ILE A 146 -14.88 -4.80 5.11
CA ILE A 146 -14.66 -5.73 4.00
C ILE A 146 -13.21 -6.24 4.01
N LEU A 147 -12.29 -5.50 4.62
CA LEU A 147 -10.90 -5.90 4.77
C LEU A 147 -10.74 -6.83 5.98
N ILE A 148 -10.29 -8.05 5.73
CA ILE A 148 -10.10 -9.09 6.74
C ILE A 148 -8.60 -9.23 7.04
N TRP A 149 -8.17 -8.75 8.20
CA TRP A 149 -6.78 -8.87 8.63
C TRP A 149 -6.39 -10.33 8.89
N SER A 150 -5.29 -10.77 8.27
CA SER A 150 -4.77 -12.14 8.39
C SER A 150 -3.42 -12.18 9.13
N GLY A 151 -3.33 -11.53 10.29
CA GLY A 151 -2.14 -11.57 11.14
C GLY A 151 -2.49 -11.52 12.63
N PRO A 152 -1.50 -11.29 13.51
CA PRO A 152 -1.73 -11.27 14.95
C PRO A 152 -2.68 -10.14 15.36
N SER A 153 -3.44 -10.34 16.44
CA SER A 153 -4.36 -9.34 16.99
C SER A 153 -3.66 -8.08 17.53
N ASP A 154 -2.39 -8.20 17.91
CA ASP A 154 -1.50 -7.08 18.22
C ASP A 154 -0.35 -7.07 17.19
N PRO A 155 -0.47 -6.28 16.11
CA PRO A 155 0.53 -6.28 15.05
C PRO A 155 1.83 -5.60 15.51
N PRO A 156 3.00 -6.11 15.08
CA PRO A 156 4.29 -5.46 15.32
C PRO A 156 4.38 -4.10 14.61
N GLY A 157 5.30 -3.24 15.08
CA GLY A 157 5.47 -1.85 14.64
C GLY A 157 5.23 -0.88 15.79
N THR A 158 6.25 -0.51 16.54
CA THR A 158 6.04 0.23 17.78
C THR A 158 5.51 1.65 17.52
N TRP A 159 4.56 2.10 18.36
CA TRP A 159 4.36 3.55 18.59
C TRP A 159 5.56 4.16 19.36
N GLN A 160 6.60 3.37 19.66
CA GLN A 160 7.57 3.60 20.74
C GLN A 160 9.04 3.17 20.48
N ASP A 161 9.46 2.61 19.34
CA ASP A 161 10.91 2.43 19.05
C ASP A 161 11.51 3.61 18.28
N ALA A 162 10.98 4.81 18.51
CA ALA A 162 11.88 5.96 18.50
C ALA A 162 12.77 5.81 19.73
N THR A 163 13.84 5.01 19.61
CA THR A 163 15.00 5.18 20.47
C THR A 163 15.26 6.69 20.51
N PRO A 164 15.25 7.36 21.68
CA PRO A 164 15.60 8.77 21.71
C PRO A 164 16.96 8.88 21.03
N LEU A 165 17.03 9.73 20.00
CA LEU A 165 18.30 10.04 19.36
C LEU A 165 19.28 10.45 20.48
N PRO A 166 20.52 9.92 20.48
CA PRO A 166 21.52 10.27 21.49
C PRO A 166 21.81 11.77 21.53
#